data_AF-A0A3A8ZK19-F1
#
_entry.id   AF-A0A3A8ZK19-F1
#
_cell.length_a   1.000
_cell.length_b   1.000
_cell.length_c   1.000
_cell.angle_alpha   90.00
_cell.angle_beta   90.00
_cell.angle_gamma   90.00
#
_symmetry.space_group_name_H-M   'P 1'
#
loop_
_entity.id
_entity.type
_entity.pdbx_description
1 polymer ?
#
loop_
_entity_poly.entity_id
_entity_poly.type
_entity_poly.pdbx_seq_one_letter_code
_entity_poly.pdbx_strand_id
1 'polypeptide(L)'
;MEQEDIAYRQQIVNEYKPDVERLVRYLPWLESKTGTSVQQTYSASGIAEHSVAFPVYDSTVMSFVKEAQRTHLMDRNYMYVYSRYRIRTVQDEIRAIERASIKEMDVLKAILSKYVMGGMTKGRMWSEAVESGIFLYVVKKMKANLDFWDRPEPTR
;
A
#
# COMPACT_ATOMS: atom_id res chain seq x y z
N MET A 1 -20.29 22.25 13.56
CA MET A 1 -20.34 21.37 12.38
C MET A 1 -19.13 21.52 11.45
N GLU A 2 -18.89 22.65 10.75
CA GLU A 2 -17.72 22.77 9.85
C GLU A 2 -16.36 22.76 10.59
N GLN A 3 -16.23 23.52 11.69
CA GLN A 3 -14.98 23.54 12.46
C GLN A 3 -14.64 22.19 13.12
N GLU A 4 -15.66 21.45 13.57
CA GLU A 4 -15.49 20.10 14.14
C GLU A 4 -15.04 19.10 13.07
N ASP A 5 -15.56 19.23 11.85
CA ASP A 5 -15.19 18.38 10.72
C ASP A 5 -13.75 18.67 10.24
N ILE A 6 -13.32 19.93 10.24
CA ILE A 6 -11.94 20.32 9.95
C ILE A 6 -10.99 19.79 11.04
N ALA A 7 -11.34 19.97 12.31
CA ALA A 7 -10.53 19.46 13.43
C ALA A 7 -10.39 17.94 13.38
N TYR A 8 -11.47 17.22 13.05
CA TYR A 8 -11.43 15.77 12.87
C TYR A 8 -10.51 15.35 11.72
N ARG A 9 -10.55 16.05 10.57
CA ARG A 9 -9.64 15.76 9.44
C ARG A 9 -8.19 16.07 9.79
N GLN A 10 -7.92 17.14 10.55
CA GLN A 10 -6.57 17.46 11.00
C GLN A 10 -6.02 16.40 11.96
N GLN A 11 -6.87 15.83 12.82
CA GLN A 11 -6.49 14.72 13.68
C GLN A 11 -6.05 13.50 12.84
N ILE A 12 -6.81 13.15 11.80
CA ILE A 12 -6.45 12.07 10.86
C ILE A 12 -5.10 12.37 10.19
N VAL A 13 -4.87 13.60 9.75
CA VAL A 13 -3.59 13.99 9.13
C VAL A 13 -2.44 13.76 10.11
N ASN A 14 -2.55 14.27 11.33
CA ASN A 14 -1.51 14.14 12.35
C ASN A 14 -1.23 12.68 12.73
N GLU A 15 -2.27 11.82 12.72
CA GLU A 15 -2.15 10.39 13.00
C GLU A 15 -1.36 9.66 11.90
N TYR A 16 -1.70 9.87 10.62
CA TYR A 16 -1.20 9.05 9.53
C TYR A 16 0.03 9.61 8.82
N LYS A 17 0.26 10.92 8.87
CA LYS A 17 1.39 11.60 8.20
C LYS A 17 2.76 10.96 8.48
N PRO A 18 3.19 10.72 9.74
CA PRO A 18 4.54 10.19 9.99
C PRO A 18 4.76 8.80 9.39
N ASP A 19 3.71 7.98 9.34
CA ASP A 19 3.78 6.64 8.78
C ASP A 19 3.74 6.64 7.26
N VAL A 20 2.92 7.49 6.65
CA VAL A 20 2.87 7.64 5.20
C VAL A 20 4.19 8.21 4.68
N GLU A 21 4.82 9.17 5.36
CA GLU A 21 6.11 9.74 4.98
C GLU A 21 7.25 8.70 4.94
N ARG A 22 7.20 7.66 5.77
CA ARG A 22 8.15 6.54 5.71
C ARG A 22 8.00 5.79 4.38
N LEU A 23 6.76 5.47 4.00
CA LEU A 23 6.45 4.75 2.76
C LEU A 23 6.66 5.59 1.50
N VAL A 24 6.46 6.92 1.58
CA VAL A 24 6.62 7.85 0.44
C VAL A 24 8.03 7.81 -0.15
N ARG A 25 9.06 7.49 0.65
CA ARG A 25 10.45 7.36 0.19
C ARG A 25 10.64 6.29 -0.88
N TYR A 26 9.74 5.31 -0.93
CA TYR A 26 9.77 4.21 -1.90
C TYR A 26 9.03 4.53 -3.20
N LEU A 27 8.31 5.67 -3.29
CA LEU A 27 7.54 6.03 -4.48
C LEU A 27 8.38 6.03 -5.77
N PRO A 28 9.58 6.65 -5.84
CA PRO A 28 10.36 6.66 -7.08
C PRO A 28 10.73 5.25 -7.57
N TRP A 29 11.04 4.36 -6.62
CA TRP A 29 11.34 2.97 -6.95
C TRP A 29 10.08 2.21 -7.40
N LEU A 30 8.95 2.39 -6.70
CA LEU A 30 7.66 1.78 -7.07
C LEU A 30 7.20 2.23 -8.47
N GLU A 31 7.38 3.50 -8.83
CA GLU A 31 7.11 4.03 -10.16
C GLU A 31 7.97 3.33 -11.22
N SER A 32 9.26 3.15 -10.95
CA SER A 32 10.19 2.49 -11.89
C SER A 32 9.89 1.01 -12.13
N LYS A 33 9.18 0.35 -11.21
CA LYS A 33 8.91 -1.09 -11.25
C LYS A 33 7.48 -1.46 -11.60
N THR A 34 6.58 -0.49 -11.66
CA THR A 34 5.19 -0.75 -12.06
C THR A 34 5.16 -1.28 -13.49
N GLY A 35 4.47 -2.40 -13.72
CA GLY A 35 4.43 -3.07 -15.03
C GLY A 35 5.68 -3.89 -15.40
N THR A 36 6.70 -3.97 -14.53
CA THR A 36 7.90 -4.82 -14.74
C THR A 36 7.94 -5.91 -13.68
N SER A 37 8.28 -7.14 -14.06
CA SER A 37 8.38 -8.21 -13.07
C SER A 37 9.52 -7.96 -12.07
N VAL A 38 9.19 -8.06 -10.79
CA VAL A 38 10.14 -7.84 -9.68
C VAL A 38 10.71 -9.16 -9.15
N GLN A 39 10.23 -10.29 -9.68
CA GLN A 39 10.74 -11.62 -9.35
C GLN A 39 11.74 -12.06 -10.41
N GLN A 40 12.92 -12.50 -9.96
CA GLN A 40 13.78 -13.34 -10.79
C GLN A 40 13.59 -14.79 -10.38
N THR A 41 13.14 -15.61 -11.32
CA THR A 41 13.07 -17.07 -11.17
C THR A 41 14.46 -17.63 -11.48
N TYR A 42 15.22 -18.03 -10.46
CA TYR A 42 16.49 -18.71 -10.68
C TYR A 42 16.22 -20.16 -11.09
N SER A 43 16.29 -20.45 -12.38
CA SER A 43 16.43 -21.82 -12.88
C SER A 43 17.91 -22.18 -12.81
N ALA A 44 18.32 -22.87 -11.76
CA ALA A 44 19.61 -23.57 -11.78
C ALA A 44 19.57 -24.58 -12.93
N SER A 45 20.26 -24.28 -14.03
CA SER A 45 20.37 -25.16 -15.18
C SER A 45 21.01 -26.48 -14.73
N GLY A 46 20.20 -27.50 -14.48
CA GLY A 46 20.68 -28.88 -14.33
C GLY A 46 20.09 -29.74 -13.22
N ILE A 47 19.17 -29.27 -12.36
CA ILE A 47 18.62 -30.13 -11.29
C ILE A 47 17.09 -30.12 -11.24
N ALA A 48 16.56 -31.21 -11.80
CA ALA A 48 15.39 -31.98 -11.40
C ALA A 48 14.00 -31.29 -11.37
N GLU A 49 13.07 -32.01 -11.98
CA GLU A 49 11.61 -31.82 -12.13
C GLU A 49 10.80 -31.64 -10.82
N HIS A 50 11.47 -31.35 -9.70
CA HIS A 50 10.86 -31.10 -8.38
C HIS A 50 11.44 -29.88 -7.64
N SER A 51 12.23 -29.03 -8.28
CA SER A 51 12.71 -27.79 -7.65
C SER A 51 11.67 -26.67 -7.75
N VAL A 52 10.98 -26.38 -6.64
CA VAL A 52 10.13 -25.18 -6.52
C VAL A 52 11.06 -23.96 -6.59
N ALA A 53 11.08 -23.28 -7.73
CA ALA A 53 11.88 -22.07 -7.88
C ALA A 53 11.43 -21.03 -6.86
N PHE A 54 12.34 -20.64 -5.97
CA PHE A 54 12.06 -19.61 -4.97
C PHE A 54 12.23 -18.24 -5.63
N PRO A 55 11.20 -17.38 -5.63
CA PRO A 55 11.33 -16.03 -6.14
C PRO A 55 12.30 -15.25 -5.25
N VAL A 56 13.37 -14.70 -5.83
CA VAL A 56 14.24 -13.75 -5.15
C VAL A 56 13.65 -12.36 -5.34
N TYR A 57 13.22 -11.74 -4.25
CA TYR A 57 12.67 -10.38 -4.27
C TYR A 57 13.80 -9.35 -4.33
N ASP A 58 13.57 -8.25 -5.07
CA ASP A 58 14.37 -7.03 -4.94
C ASP A 58 14.44 -6.63 -3.45
N SER A 59 15.65 -6.38 -2.94
CA SER A 59 15.89 -5.97 -1.55
C SER A 59 15.03 -4.77 -1.14
N THR A 60 14.64 -3.94 -2.10
CA THR A 60 13.82 -2.75 -1.90
C THR A 60 12.37 -3.11 -1.55
N VAL A 61 11.79 -4.16 -2.13
CA VAL A 61 10.45 -4.68 -1.77
C VAL A 61 10.44 -5.12 -0.31
N MET A 62 11.49 -5.86 0.08
CA MET A 62 11.60 -6.37 1.43
C MET A 62 11.73 -5.23 2.45
N SER A 63 12.51 -4.19 2.14
CA SER A 63 12.61 -2.99 2.97
C SER A 63 11.27 -2.25 3.09
N PHE A 64 10.57 -2.06 1.97
CA PHE A 64 9.23 -1.45 1.97
C PHE A 64 8.24 -2.23 2.85
N VAL A 65 8.18 -3.55 2.70
CA VAL A 65 7.30 -4.43 3.49
C VAL A 65 7.62 -4.34 4.97
N LYS A 66 8.91 -4.42 5.34
CA LYS A 66 9.35 -4.31 6.73
C LYS A 66 9.04 -2.94 7.35
N GLU A 67 9.15 -1.87 6.57
CA GLU A 67 8.74 -0.55 7.02
C GLU A 67 7.23 -0.45 7.20
N ALA A 68 6.44 -0.90 6.23
CA ALA A 68 4.99 -0.93 6.33
C ALA A 68 4.52 -1.68 7.59
N GLN A 69 5.16 -2.80 7.92
CA GLN A 69 4.86 -3.57 9.14
C GLN A 69 5.12 -2.83 10.45
N ARG A 70 6.00 -1.83 10.46
CA ARG A 70 6.30 -1.02 11.64
C ARG A 70 5.35 0.16 11.80
N THR A 71 4.52 0.45 10.80
CA THR A 71 3.53 1.54 10.83
C THR A 71 2.20 1.10 11.44
N HIS A 72 1.36 2.06 11.80
CA HIS A 72 -0.04 1.87 12.18
C HIS A 72 -0.99 1.75 10.97
N LEU A 73 -0.44 1.63 9.77
CA LEU A 73 -1.19 1.42 8.53
C LEU A 73 -1.62 -0.04 8.34
N MET A 74 -1.07 -0.97 9.13
CA MET A 74 -1.44 -2.39 9.08
C MET A 74 -2.69 -2.67 9.90
N ASP A 75 -3.72 -3.21 9.27
CA ASP A 75 -4.96 -3.65 9.88
C ASP A 75 -5.17 -5.15 9.64
N ARG A 76 -5.26 -5.93 10.72
CA ARG A 76 -5.54 -7.38 10.67
C ARG A 76 -6.96 -7.68 10.19
N ASN A 77 -7.89 -6.74 10.35
CA ASN A 77 -9.29 -6.86 9.97
C ASN A 77 -9.57 -6.35 8.55
N TYR A 78 -8.55 -6.28 7.69
CA TYR A 78 -8.69 -5.81 6.31
C TYR A 78 -9.78 -6.56 5.53
N MET A 79 -10.01 -7.85 5.83
CA MET A 79 -11.08 -8.65 5.20
C MET A 79 -12.48 -8.07 5.43
N TYR A 80 -12.75 -7.49 6.60
CA TYR A 80 -14.04 -6.86 6.89
C TYR A 80 -14.26 -5.62 6.02
N VAL A 81 -13.22 -4.81 5.82
CA VAL A 81 -13.27 -3.64 4.92
C VAL A 81 -13.55 -4.09 3.49
N TYR A 82 -12.90 -5.16 3.02
CA TYR A 82 -13.17 -5.73 1.70
C TYR A 82 -14.63 -6.17 1.54
N SER A 83 -15.19 -6.85 2.54
CA SER A 83 -16.61 -7.23 2.54
C SER A 83 -17.54 -6.00 2.55
N ARG A 84 -17.28 -5.02 3.42
CA ARG A 84 -18.09 -3.79 3.57
C ARG A 84 -18.14 -2.97 2.28
N TYR A 85 -16.98 -2.80 1.63
CA TYR A 85 -16.85 -2.03 0.38
C TYR A 85 -17.06 -2.87 -0.88
N ARG A 86 -17.39 -4.16 -0.74
CA ARG A 86 -17.63 -5.12 -1.84
C ARG A 86 -16.46 -5.22 -2.82
N ILE A 87 -15.23 -5.11 -2.31
CA ILE A 87 -14.00 -5.20 -3.10
C ILE A 87 -13.72 -6.68 -3.35
N ARG A 88 -13.72 -7.10 -4.63
CA ARG A 88 -13.51 -8.51 -5.01
C ARG A 88 -12.36 -8.72 -5.98
N THR A 89 -12.11 -7.74 -6.82
CA THR A 89 -11.08 -7.81 -7.87
C THR A 89 -10.00 -6.75 -7.65
N VAL A 90 -8.84 -6.93 -8.29
CA VAL A 90 -7.77 -5.92 -8.32
C VAL A 90 -8.27 -4.59 -8.92
N GLN A 91 -9.14 -4.66 -9.91
CA GLN A 91 -9.76 -3.46 -10.50
C GLN A 91 -10.67 -2.73 -9.50
N ASP A 92 -11.38 -3.45 -8.63
CA ASP A 92 -12.17 -2.84 -7.56
C ASP A 92 -11.27 -2.17 -6.52
N GLU A 93 -10.11 -2.76 -6.22
CA GLU A 93 -9.11 -2.15 -5.33
C GLU A 93 -8.61 -0.83 -5.90
N ILE A 94 -8.22 -0.80 -7.18
CA ILE A 94 -7.76 0.43 -7.85
C ILE A 94 -8.86 1.49 -7.80
N ARG A 95 -10.11 1.15 -8.14
CA ARG A 95 -11.24 2.10 -8.04
C ARG A 95 -11.49 2.58 -6.62
N ALA A 96 -11.34 1.70 -5.62
CA ALA A 96 -11.50 2.07 -4.22
C ALA A 96 -10.40 3.03 -3.76
N ILE A 97 -9.15 2.80 -4.18
CA ILE A 97 -8.03 3.71 -3.94
C ILE A 97 -8.31 5.08 -4.57
N GLU A 98 -8.68 5.13 -5.85
CA GLU A 98 -8.93 6.37 -6.57
C GLU A 98 -10.00 7.24 -5.89
N ARG A 99 -11.05 6.60 -5.35
CA ARG A 99 -12.19 7.28 -4.70
C ARG A 99 -11.96 7.63 -3.24
N ALA A 100 -11.04 6.95 -2.55
CA ALA A 100 -10.84 7.13 -1.11
C ALA A 100 -10.42 8.56 -0.76
N SER A 101 -11.18 9.21 0.11
CA SER A 101 -10.87 10.50 0.72
C SER A 101 -10.06 10.33 2.01
N ILE A 102 -9.75 11.44 2.68
CA ILE A 102 -9.06 11.43 3.98
C ILE A 102 -9.82 10.62 5.05
N LYS A 103 -11.16 10.57 4.96
CA LYS A 103 -12.01 9.83 5.92
C LYS A 103 -12.02 8.32 5.68
N GLU A 104 -11.66 7.89 4.47
CA GLU A 104 -11.64 6.48 4.06
C GLU A 104 -10.20 5.92 4.08
N MET A 105 -9.41 6.38 5.04
CA MET A 105 -8.05 5.88 5.24
C MET A 105 -8.03 4.39 5.62
N ASP A 106 -9.11 3.90 6.23
CA ASP A 106 -9.33 2.48 6.52
C ASP A 106 -9.35 1.61 5.26
N VAL A 107 -9.92 2.10 4.14
CA VAL A 107 -9.90 1.41 2.84
C VAL A 107 -8.47 1.29 2.32
N LEU A 108 -7.71 2.38 2.36
CA LEU A 108 -6.32 2.39 1.90
C LEU A 108 -5.44 1.47 2.77
N LYS A 109 -5.64 1.49 4.09
CA LYS A 109 -4.98 0.59 5.05
C LYS A 109 -5.32 -0.87 4.78
N ALA A 110 -6.60 -1.19 4.55
CA ALA A 110 -7.04 -2.55 4.29
C ALA A 110 -6.39 -3.12 3.01
N ILE A 111 -6.37 -2.33 1.93
CA ILE A 111 -5.75 -2.76 0.67
C ILE A 111 -4.24 -2.98 0.87
N LEU A 112 -3.53 -2.05 1.53
CA LEU A 112 -2.12 -2.23 1.85
C LEU A 112 -1.87 -3.50 2.68
N SER A 113 -2.71 -3.71 3.71
CA SER A 113 -2.59 -4.82 4.65
C SER A 113 -2.79 -6.17 4.00
N LYS A 114 -3.74 -6.30 3.06
CA LYS A 114 -3.94 -7.53 2.28
C LYS A 114 -2.64 -8.03 1.66
N TYR A 115 -1.87 -7.13 1.04
CA TYR A 115 -0.66 -7.49 0.32
C TYR A 115 0.55 -7.62 1.24
N VAL A 116 0.74 -6.69 2.19
CA VAL A 116 1.87 -6.74 3.13
C VAL A 116 1.76 -7.98 4.02
N MET A 117 0.60 -8.22 4.62
CA MET A 117 0.37 -9.34 5.54
C MET A 117 0.13 -10.65 4.79
N GLY A 118 -0.67 -10.64 3.71
CA GLY A 118 -0.89 -11.83 2.90
C GLY A 118 0.40 -12.35 2.26
N GLY A 119 1.32 -11.45 1.90
CA GLY A 119 2.63 -11.81 1.38
C GLY A 119 3.55 -12.47 2.40
N MET A 120 3.31 -12.32 3.72
CA MET A 120 4.04 -13.09 4.74
C MET A 120 3.79 -14.59 4.62
N THR A 121 2.60 -14.98 4.16
CA THR A 121 2.24 -16.38 3.91
C THR A 121 2.47 -16.77 2.45
N LYS A 122 2.25 -15.85 1.52
CA LYS A 122 2.35 -16.05 0.08
C LYS A 122 3.21 -14.95 -0.54
N GLY A 123 4.53 -15.07 -0.44
CA GLY A 123 5.48 -14.02 -0.87
C GLY A 123 5.18 -13.42 -2.25
N ARG A 124 4.66 -14.23 -3.19
CA ARG A 124 4.29 -13.78 -4.53
C ARG A 124 3.36 -12.56 -4.54
N MET A 125 2.54 -12.39 -3.50
CA MET A 125 1.63 -11.25 -3.36
C MET A 125 2.38 -9.91 -3.30
N TRP A 126 3.60 -9.86 -2.76
CA TRP A 126 4.38 -8.63 -2.77
C TRP A 126 4.78 -8.23 -4.18
N SER A 127 5.17 -9.18 -5.02
CA SER A 127 5.52 -8.90 -6.41
C SER A 127 4.28 -8.58 -7.24
N GLU A 128 3.18 -9.32 -7.05
CA GLU A 128 1.89 -9.00 -7.66
C GLU A 128 1.47 -7.55 -7.34
N ALA A 129 1.65 -7.09 -6.10
CA ALA A 129 1.32 -5.74 -5.69
C ALA A 129 2.22 -4.65 -6.30
N VAL A 130 3.49 -4.95 -6.56
CA VAL A 130 4.39 -4.01 -7.26
C VAL A 130 4.08 -4.00 -8.75
N GLU A 131 3.94 -5.17 -9.37
CA GLU A 131 3.68 -5.33 -10.80
C GLU A 131 2.34 -4.69 -11.20
N SER A 132 1.28 -4.94 -10.43
CA SER A 132 -0.04 -4.31 -10.61
C SER A 132 -0.09 -2.83 -10.22
N GLY A 133 0.95 -2.32 -9.55
CA GLY A 133 1.02 -0.95 -9.07
C GLY A 133 0.21 -0.66 -7.82
N ILE A 134 -0.38 -1.66 -7.14
CA ILE A 134 -1.20 -1.44 -5.94
C ILE A 134 -0.44 -0.69 -4.84
N PHE A 135 0.80 -1.11 -4.52
CA PHE A 135 1.60 -0.39 -3.52
C PHE A 135 1.83 1.07 -3.92
N LEU A 136 2.09 1.32 -5.19
CA LEU A 136 2.27 2.66 -5.73
C LEU A 136 0.99 3.49 -5.56
N TYR A 137 -0.15 2.97 -6.02
CA TYR A 137 -1.42 3.70 -6.01
C TYR A 137 -1.88 4.00 -4.59
N VAL A 138 -1.77 3.04 -3.66
CA VAL A 138 -2.13 3.25 -2.26
C VAL A 138 -1.28 4.36 -1.64
N VAL A 139 0.05 4.27 -1.73
CA VAL A 139 0.95 5.25 -1.09
C VAL A 139 0.79 6.64 -1.72
N LYS A 140 0.64 6.73 -3.05
CA LYS A 140 0.34 7.99 -3.73
C LYS A 140 -0.97 8.60 -3.24
N LYS A 141 -2.02 7.78 -3.10
CA LYS A 141 -3.32 8.27 -2.66
C LYS A 141 -3.29 8.73 -1.20
N MET A 142 -2.66 7.96 -0.32
CA MET A 142 -2.44 8.35 1.08
C MET A 142 -1.74 9.70 1.16
N LYS A 143 -0.63 9.87 0.43
CA LYS A 143 0.12 11.14 0.34
C LYS A 143 -0.76 12.27 -0.18
N ALA A 144 -1.46 12.08 -1.30
CA ALA A 144 -2.31 13.10 -1.89
C ALA A 144 -3.45 13.54 -0.97
N ASN A 145 -4.06 12.59 -0.25
CA ASN A 145 -5.08 12.88 0.75
C ASN A 145 -4.49 13.72 1.89
N LEU A 146 -3.31 13.37 2.41
CA LEU A 146 -2.66 14.14 3.48
C LEU A 146 -2.23 15.53 3.02
N ASP A 147 -1.53 15.65 1.90
CA ASP A 147 -1.04 16.93 1.37
C ASP A 147 -2.17 17.95 1.08
N PHE A 148 -3.36 17.45 0.73
CA PHE A 148 -4.52 18.31 0.51
C PHE A 148 -4.98 18.97 1.82
N TRP A 149 -4.93 18.23 2.93
CA TRP A 149 -5.38 18.68 4.25
C TRP A 149 -4.25 19.29 5.11
N ASP A 150 -2.98 19.09 4.74
CA ASP A 150 -1.81 19.63 5.43
C ASP A 150 -1.51 21.10 5.08
N ARG A 151 -2.28 21.71 4.17
CA ARG A 151 -2.08 23.11 3.80
C ARG A 151 -2.58 24.02 4.93
N PRO A 152 -1.72 24.89 5.50
CA PRO A 152 -2.22 25.92 6.40
C PRO A 152 -3.18 26.80 5.59
N GLU A 153 -4.37 27.08 6.14
CA GLU A 153 -5.26 28.08 5.52
C GLU A 153 -4.44 29.35 5.28
N PRO A 154 -4.48 29.95 4.06
CA PRO A 154 -3.83 31.22 3.84
C PRO A 154 -4.47 32.21 4.83
N THR A 155 -3.66 32.64 5.80
CA THR A 155 -4.04 33.66 6.77
C THR A 155 -4.50 34.88 5.97
N ARG A 156 -5.79 35.18 6.07
CA ARG A 156 -6.46 36.23 5.31
C ARG A 156 -6.02 37.61 5.78
#